data_AF-A0A3B0NI26-F1
#
_entry.id   AF-A0A3B0NI26-F1
#
_cell.length_a   1.000
_cell.length_b   1.000
_cell.length_c   1.000
_cell.angle_alpha   90.00
_cell.angle_beta   90.00
_cell.angle_gamma   90.00
#
_symmetry.space_group_name_H-M   'P 1'
#
loop_
_entity.id
_entity.type
_entity.pdbx_description
1 polymer ?
#
loop_
_entity_poly.entity_id
_entity_poly.type
_entity_poly.pdbx_seq_one_letter_code
_entity_poly.pdbx_strand_id
1 'polypeptide(L)'
;MNLVKLFRYQKIYSSIPRRGIEELWKGGYLDPETPFSQKEKLSTTGYPWPSYLLRQKSFEDLRSLYFSCLKEKNLLLGERWAALQNHIKPPKHGRLKKVKLTMKRILGVITRREIHQQCLRAKQILKSQKEKEVLETRLFKLKELLNELNFKIKRSKSHDSLSKTGWLKTVSKIESEMEEIELKLQPLRKETLQLRVPNWRYERKYSDLPGRITWNKDYIPALKSALRRPFKFY
;
A
#
# COMPACT_ATOMS: atom_id res chain seq x y z
N MET A 1 -16.44 57.55 -13.00
CA MET A 1 -15.95 56.44 -12.14
C MET A 1 -17.08 55.42 -11.99
N ASN A 2 -17.04 54.32 -12.75
CA ASN A 2 -18.11 53.30 -12.70
C ASN A 2 -17.69 52.15 -11.77
N LEU A 3 -18.27 52.12 -10.57
CA LEU A 3 -18.16 51.01 -9.63
C LEU A 3 -19.18 49.92 -10.01
N VAL A 4 -18.78 49.00 -10.89
CA VAL A 4 -19.56 47.78 -11.14
C VAL A 4 -19.37 46.84 -9.94
N LYS A 5 -20.37 46.81 -9.05
CA LYS A 5 -20.46 45.80 -7.99
C LYS A 5 -20.69 44.43 -8.64
N LEU A 6 -19.62 43.65 -8.75
CA LEU A 6 -19.69 42.22 -9.02
C LEU A 6 -20.35 41.51 -7.84
N PHE A 7 -21.67 41.33 -7.90
CA PHE A 7 -22.37 40.40 -7.01
C PHE A 7 -21.92 38.99 -7.36
N ARG A 8 -20.97 38.46 -6.58
CA ARG A 8 -20.65 37.04 -6.57
C ARG A 8 -21.88 36.30 -6.07
N TYR A 9 -22.62 35.68 -7.00
CA TYR A 9 -23.65 34.71 -6.69
C TYR A 9 -22.98 33.51 -5.99
N GLN A 10 -22.89 33.54 -4.66
CA GLN A 10 -22.48 32.37 -3.90
C GLN A 10 -23.61 31.36 -4.03
N LYS A 11 -23.33 30.27 -4.77
CA LYS A 11 -24.20 29.11 -4.86
C LYS A 11 -24.30 28.51 -3.47
N ILE A 12 -25.36 28.85 -2.72
CA ILE A 12 -25.66 28.23 -1.43
C ILE A 12 -25.93 26.76 -1.73
N TYR A 13 -24.93 25.91 -1.47
CA TYR A 13 -25.14 24.46 -1.48
C TYR A 13 -26.02 24.15 -0.27
N SER A 14 -27.32 23.97 -0.47
CA SER A 14 -28.17 23.35 0.52
C SER A 14 -27.62 21.95 0.82
N SER A 15 -27.05 21.76 2.01
CA SER A 15 -26.55 20.48 2.51
C SER A 15 -27.68 19.51 2.90
N ILE A 16 -28.94 19.97 2.78
CA ILE A 16 -30.12 19.15 3.00
C ILE A 16 -30.11 18.02 1.96
N PRO A 17 -30.07 16.75 2.39
CA PRO A 17 -30.12 15.63 1.46
C PRO A 17 -31.45 15.69 0.69
N ARG A 18 -31.38 15.81 -0.64
CA ARG A 18 -32.57 15.87 -1.51
C ARG A 18 -33.40 14.57 -1.50
N ARG A 19 -32.83 13.49 -0.98
CA ARG A 19 -33.42 12.15 -0.94
C ARG A 19 -33.03 11.51 0.39
N GLY A 20 -34.03 10.99 1.10
CA GLY A 20 -33.88 10.45 2.46
C GLY A 20 -34.05 8.93 2.50
N ILE A 21 -34.74 8.48 3.55
CA ILE A 21 -35.00 7.06 3.85
C ILE A 21 -35.79 6.34 2.73
N GLU A 22 -36.55 7.07 1.93
CA GLU A 22 -37.34 6.55 0.81
C GLU A 22 -36.51 5.78 -0.24
N GLU A 23 -35.22 6.13 -0.41
CA GLU A 23 -34.34 5.41 -1.33
C GLU A 23 -34.14 3.94 -0.95
N LEU A 24 -34.43 3.55 0.29
CA LEU A 24 -34.29 2.17 0.76
C LEU A 24 -35.31 1.23 0.13
N TRP A 25 -36.48 1.72 -0.26
CA TRP A 25 -37.54 0.90 -0.85
C TRP A 25 -37.96 1.33 -2.25
N LYS A 26 -37.54 2.51 -2.73
CA LYS A 26 -37.90 3.02 -4.06
C LYS A 26 -37.63 2.02 -5.18
N GLY A 27 -38.65 1.72 -5.97
CA GLY A 27 -38.62 0.72 -7.05
C GLY A 27 -38.62 -0.74 -6.60
N GLY A 28 -38.72 -1.00 -5.29
CA GLY A 28 -38.91 -2.32 -4.70
C GLY A 28 -40.39 -2.67 -4.49
N TYR A 29 -40.65 -3.83 -3.90
CA TYR A 29 -42.00 -4.31 -3.61
C TYR A 29 -42.72 -3.52 -2.50
N LEU A 30 -41.95 -2.87 -1.63
CA LEU A 30 -42.45 -2.05 -0.52
C LEU A 30 -42.79 -0.61 -0.93
N ASP A 31 -42.45 -0.20 -2.15
CA ASP A 31 -42.70 1.15 -2.63
C ASP A 31 -44.19 1.38 -2.93
N PRO A 32 -44.88 2.34 -2.29
CA PRO A 32 -46.29 2.61 -2.57
C PRO A 32 -46.52 3.27 -3.93
N GLU A 33 -45.54 4.02 -4.47
CA GLU A 33 -45.73 4.83 -5.67
C GLU A 33 -45.64 4.02 -6.96
N THR A 34 -44.84 2.95 -6.96
CA THR A 34 -44.57 2.18 -8.18
C THR A 34 -45.64 1.10 -8.43
N PRO A 35 -46.17 0.99 -9.66
CA PRO A 35 -47.18 -0.02 -9.98
C PRO A 35 -46.56 -1.43 -10.00
N PHE A 36 -47.39 -2.44 -9.70
CA PHE A 36 -46.93 -3.84 -9.59
C PHE A 36 -46.24 -4.36 -10.86
N SER A 37 -46.78 -4.05 -12.05
CA SER A 37 -46.15 -4.44 -13.34
C SER A 37 -44.72 -3.92 -13.47
N GLN A 38 -44.45 -2.69 -13.00
CA GLN A 38 -43.11 -2.12 -13.05
C GLN A 38 -42.18 -2.76 -12.02
N LYS A 39 -42.67 -3.06 -10.81
CA LYS A 39 -41.93 -3.80 -9.77
C LYS A 39 -41.49 -5.18 -10.26
N GLU A 40 -42.37 -5.90 -10.96
CA GLU A 40 -42.07 -7.23 -11.50
C GLU A 40 -41.02 -7.20 -12.63
N LYS A 41 -41.08 -6.18 -13.49
CA LYS A 41 -40.06 -5.92 -14.51
C LYS A 41 -38.70 -5.63 -13.85
N LEU A 42 -38.66 -4.71 -12.88
CA LEU A 42 -37.43 -4.33 -12.16
C LEU A 42 -36.82 -5.49 -11.36
N SER A 43 -37.63 -6.42 -10.87
CA SER A 43 -37.15 -7.56 -10.10
C SER A 43 -36.56 -8.67 -10.99
N THR A 44 -36.75 -8.61 -12.30
CA THR A 44 -36.10 -9.50 -13.27
C THR A 44 -34.64 -9.11 -13.43
N THR A 45 -33.73 -10.02 -13.08
CA THR A 45 -32.28 -9.71 -13.01
C THR A 45 -31.46 -10.62 -13.90
N GLY A 46 -30.48 -10.02 -14.57
CA GLY A 46 -29.46 -10.73 -15.34
C GLY A 46 -28.44 -11.49 -14.48
N TYR A 47 -27.29 -11.79 -15.08
CA TYR A 47 -26.20 -12.49 -14.40
C TYR A 47 -25.38 -11.58 -13.48
N PRO A 48 -24.76 -12.13 -12.42
CA PRO A 48 -23.83 -11.36 -11.59
C PRO A 48 -22.56 -11.02 -12.38
N TRP A 49 -22.05 -9.80 -12.20
CA TRP A 49 -20.78 -9.32 -12.73
C TRP A 49 -19.64 -10.36 -12.63
N PRO A 50 -19.09 -10.83 -13.75
CA PRO A 50 -17.99 -11.78 -13.75
C PRO A 50 -16.65 -11.10 -13.43
N SER A 51 -15.75 -11.83 -12.78
CA SER A 51 -14.47 -11.27 -12.32
C SER A 51 -13.57 -10.77 -13.45
N TYR A 52 -13.65 -11.36 -14.66
CA TYR A 52 -12.83 -10.94 -15.79
C TYR A 52 -13.19 -9.53 -16.29
N LEU A 53 -14.48 -9.18 -16.34
CA LEU A 53 -14.92 -7.83 -16.67
C LEU A 53 -14.52 -6.82 -15.59
N LEU A 54 -14.67 -7.21 -14.32
CA LEU A 54 -14.29 -6.35 -13.18
C LEU A 54 -12.79 -6.02 -13.18
N ARG A 55 -11.93 -6.93 -13.66
CA ARG A 55 -10.49 -6.68 -13.78
C ARG A 55 -10.13 -5.60 -14.80
N GLN A 56 -10.99 -5.33 -15.79
CA GLN A 56 -10.77 -4.29 -16.79
C GLN A 56 -11.22 -2.89 -16.32
N LYS A 57 -11.96 -2.80 -15.22
CA LYS A 57 -12.52 -1.53 -14.71
C LYS A 57 -11.55 -0.75 -13.82
N SER A 58 -11.67 0.57 -13.84
CA SER A 58 -10.89 1.45 -12.97
C SER A 58 -11.29 1.27 -11.49
N PHE A 59 -10.46 1.75 -10.56
CA PHE A 59 -10.81 1.71 -9.14
C PHE A 59 -12.08 2.53 -8.84
N GLU A 60 -12.23 3.67 -9.50
CA GLU A 60 -13.37 4.57 -9.33
C GLU A 60 -14.68 3.93 -9.82
N ASP A 61 -14.65 3.24 -10.95
CA ASP A 61 -15.80 2.49 -11.46
C ASP A 61 -16.18 1.35 -10.51
N LEU A 62 -15.19 0.61 -10.00
CA LEU A 62 -15.43 -0.47 -9.03
C LEU A 62 -16.03 0.07 -7.72
N ARG A 63 -15.58 1.25 -7.27
CA ARG A 63 -16.12 1.94 -6.09
C ARG A 63 -17.58 2.34 -6.31
N SER A 64 -17.88 3.00 -7.43
CA SER A 64 -19.25 3.40 -7.80
C SER A 64 -20.19 2.19 -7.95
N LEU A 65 -19.71 1.13 -8.61
CA LEU A 65 -20.44 -0.13 -8.74
C LEU A 65 -20.69 -0.81 -7.39
N TYR A 66 -19.71 -0.79 -6.48
CA TYR A 66 -19.85 -1.35 -5.14
C TYR A 66 -20.94 -0.63 -4.35
N PHE A 67 -21.00 0.70 -4.40
CA PHE A 67 -22.07 1.47 -3.75
C PHE A 67 -23.44 1.23 -4.39
N SER A 68 -23.50 1.07 -5.71
CA SER A 68 -24.74 0.66 -6.39
C SER A 68 -25.23 -0.71 -5.89
N CYS A 69 -24.32 -1.69 -5.78
CA CYS A 69 -24.63 -3.00 -5.21
C CYS A 69 -24.98 -2.94 -3.72
N LEU A 70 -24.41 -2.01 -2.95
CA LEU A 70 -24.70 -1.85 -1.54
C LEU A 70 -26.12 -1.31 -1.31
N LYS A 71 -26.53 -0.29 -2.07
CA LYS A 71 -27.91 0.23 -2.03
C LYS A 71 -28.92 -0.85 -2.37
N GLU A 72 -28.65 -1.57 -3.46
CA GLU A 72 -29.42 -2.72 -3.90
C GLU A 72 -29.51 -3.82 -2.83
N LYS A 73 -28.39 -4.19 -2.20
CA LYS A 73 -28.35 -5.18 -1.11
C LYS A 73 -29.22 -4.72 0.07
N ASN A 74 -29.17 -3.45 0.44
CA ASN A 74 -29.94 -2.90 1.56
C ASN A 74 -31.44 -2.95 1.26
N LEU A 75 -31.87 -2.59 0.05
CA LEU A 75 -33.27 -2.71 -0.40
C LEU A 75 -33.77 -4.15 -0.27
N LEU A 76 -33.03 -5.12 -0.80
CA LEU A 76 -33.42 -6.53 -0.76
C LEU A 76 -33.47 -7.12 0.66
N LEU A 77 -32.62 -6.62 1.55
CA LEU A 77 -32.66 -7.02 2.96
C LEU A 77 -33.89 -6.44 3.66
N GLY A 78 -34.28 -5.20 3.34
CA GLY A 78 -35.53 -4.59 3.80
C GLY A 78 -36.75 -5.39 3.36
N GLU A 79 -36.85 -5.73 2.06
CA GLU A 79 -37.94 -6.56 1.53
C GLU A 79 -38.00 -7.94 2.19
N ARG A 80 -36.84 -8.57 2.39
CA ARG A 80 -36.77 -9.87 3.07
C ARG A 80 -37.23 -9.78 4.52
N TRP A 81 -36.85 -8.70 5.22
CA TRP A 81 -37.25 -8.50 6.61
C TRP A 81 -38.75 -8.22 6.72
N ALA A 82 -39.31 -7.38 5.84
CA ALA A 82 -40.75 -7.15 5.78
C ALA A 82 -41.54 -8.44 5.45
N ALA A 83 -41.06 -9.25 4.50
CA ALA A 83 -41.66 -10.55 4.21
C ALA A 83 -41.64 -11.48 5.42
N LEU A 84 -40.52 -11.50 6.18
CA LEU A 84 -40.40 -12.27 7.40
C LEU A 84 -41.39 -11.82 8.49
N GLN A 85 -41.54 -10.51 8.70
CA GLN A 85 -42.50 -9.95 9.66
C GLN A 85 -43.94 -10.29 9.31
N ASN A 86 -44.26 -10.32 8.01
CA ASN A 86 -45.59 -10.66 7.53
C ASN A 86 -45.81 -12.18 7.38
N HIS A 87 -44.82 -13.02 7.72
CA HIS A 87 -44.84 -14.47 7.50
C HIS A 87 -45.06 -14.88 6.02
N ILE A 88 -44.65 -14.03 5.07
CA ILE A 88 -44.75 -14.27 3.62
C ILE A 88 -43.37 -14.68 3.07
N LYS A 89 -43.36 -15.48 1.99
CA LYS A 89 -42.13 -15.80 1.28
C LYS A 89 -41.57 -14.56 0.56
N PRO A 90 -40.27 -14.26 0.67
CA PRO A 90 -39.69 -13.10 0.02
C PRO A 90 -39.79 -13.22 -1.52
N PRO A 91 -40.08 -12.13 -2.23
CA PRO A 91 -40.14 -12.14 -3.69
C PRO A 91 -38.76 -12.46 -4.30
N LYS A 92 -38.74 -13.29 -5.35
CA LYS A 92 -37.56 -13.67 -6.18
C LYS A 92 -36.25 -13.93 -5.39
N HIS A 93 -36.14 -15.12 -4.81
CA HIS A 93 -35.07 -15.61 -3.92
C HIS A 93 -33.60 -15.63 -4.45
N GLY A 94 -33.33 -15.24 -5.70
CA GLY A 94 -32.00 -15.29 -6.33
C GLY A 94 -31.21 -13.97 -6.35
N ARG A 95 -31.91 -12.83 -6.33
CA ARG A 95 -31.33 -11.49 -6.57
C ARG A 95 -30.25 -11.13 -5.54
N LEU A 96 -30.53 -11.35 -4.26
CA LEU A 96 -29.59 -11.08 -3.17
C LEU A 96 -28.30 -11.91 -3.27
N LYS A 97 -28.38 -13.18 -3.70
CA LYS A 97 -27.20 -14.04 -3.89
C LYS A 97 -26.30 -13.49 -4.99
N LYS A 98 -26.89 -13.02 -6.10
CA LYS A 98 -26.16 -12.41 -7.21
C LYS A 98 -25.42 -11.15 -6.77
N VAL A 99 -26.09 -10.24 -6.06
CA VAL A 99 -25.48 -9.00 -5.56
C VAL A 99 -24.34 -9.28 -4.57
N LYS A 100 -24.52 -10.23 -3.63
CA LYS A 100 -23.43 -10.64 -2.73
C LYS A 100 -22.24 -11.21 -3.50
N LEU A 101 -22.48 -11.97 -4.55
CA LEU A 101 -21.43 -12.54 -5.39
C LEU A 101 -20.66 -11.45 -6.16
N THR A 102 -21.33 -10.43 -6.70
CA THR A 102 -20.65 -9.31 -7.35
C THR A 102 -19.80 -8.52 -6.38
N MET A 103 -20.33 -8.21 -5.18
CA MET A 103 -19.57 -7.53 -4.13
C MET A 103 -18.33 -8.34 -3.71
N LYS A 104 -18.45 -9.65 -3.51
CA LYS A 104 -17.31 -10.54 -3.20
C LYS A 104 -16.25 -10.51 -4.32
N ARG A 105 -16.67 -10.51 -5.58
CA ARG A 105 -15.76 -10.46 -6.73
C ARG A 105 -15.05 -9.11 -6.84
N ILE A 106 -15.75 -7.99 -6.59
CA ILE A 106 -15.15 -6.65 -6.55
C ILE A 106 -14.06 -6.59 -5.48
N LEU A 107 -14.37 -7.00 -4.25
CA LEU A 107 -13.40 -7.08 -3.16
C LEU A 107 -12.19 -7.95 -3.55
N GLY A 108 -12.45 -9.15 -4.09
CA GLY A 108 -11.39 -10.04 -4.53
C GLY A 108 -10.49 -9.46 -5.65
N VAL A 109 -11.02 -8.62 -6.53
CA VAL A 109 -10.22 -7.91 -7.55
C VAL A 109 -9.35 -6.83 -6.90
N ILE A 110 -9.92 -6.02 -6.00
CA ILE A 110 -9.20 -4.95 -5.30
C ILE A 110 -8.06 -5.55 -4.45
N THR A 111 -8.34 -6.57 -3.66
CA THR A 111 -7.34 -7.25 -2.83
C THR A 111 -6.19 -7.79 -3.66
N ARG A 112 -6.46 -8.44 -4.81
CA ARG A 112 -5.39 -8.95 -5.68
C ARG A 112 -4.54 -7.83 -6.29
N ARG A 113 -5.15 -6.70 -6.68
CA ARG A 113 -4.41 -5.54 -7.20
C ARG A 113 -3.48 -4.96 -6.15
N GLU A 114 -3.98 -4.83 -4.93
CA GLU A 114 -3.20 -4.32 -3.80
C GLU A 114 -2.04 -5.26 -3.44
N ILE A 115 -2.29 -6.57 -3.32
CA ILE A 115 -1.24 -7.58 -3.10
C ILE A 115 -0.19 -7.50 -4.21
N HIS A 116 -0.59 -7.38 -5.47
CA HIS A 116 0.35 -7.28 -6.59
C HIS A 116 1.24 -6.02 -6.48
N GLN A 117 0.66 -4.86 -6.19
CA GLN A 117 1.41 -3.62 -5.99
C GLN A 117 2.39 -3.73 -4.81
N GLN A 118 1.97 -4.37 -3.72
CA GLN A 118 2.84 -4.65 -2.57
C GLN A 118 4.01 -5.56 -2.94
N CYS A 119 3.76 -6.64 -3.69
CA CYS A 119 4.82 -7.51 -4.16
C CYS A 119 5.84 -6.78 -5.05
N LEU A 120 5.38 -5.92 -5.96
CA LEU A 120 6.27 -5.11 -6.80
C LEU A 120 7.13 -4.16 -5.95
N ARG A 121 6.51 -3.45 -5.00
CA ARG A 121 7.22 -2.57 -4.08
C ARG A 121 8.23 -3.33 -3.22
N ALA A 122 7.86 -4.49 -2.68
CA ALA A 122 8.75 -5.34 -1.89
C ALA A 122 9.97 -5.81 -2.71
N LYS A 123 9.76 -6.20 -3.98
CA LYS A 123 10.85 -6.56 -4.90
C LYS A 123 11.81 -5.39 -5.16
N GLN A 124 11.28 -4.19 -5.39
CA GLN A 124 12.10 -2.98 -5.58
C GLN A 124 12.93 -2.68 -4.33
N ILE A 125 12.30 -2.71 -3.15
CA ILE A 125 13.00 -2.43 -1.90
C ILE A 125 14.09 -3.47 -1.61
N LEU A 126 13.81 -4.75 -1.85
CA LEU A 126 14.80 -5.82 -1.69
C LEU A 126 16.00 -5.64 -2.62
N LYS A 127 15.77 -5.10 -3.84
CA LYS A 127 16.85 -4.73 -4.75
C LYS A 127 17.70 -3.57 -4.18
N SER A 128 17.06 -2.48 -3.76
CA SER A 128 17.76 -1.34 -3.13
C SER A 128 18.53 -1.76 -1.87
N GLN A 129 17.99 -2.71 -1.09
CA GLN A 129 18.67 -3.24 0.10
C GLN A 129 19.94 -4.02 -0.26
N LYS A 130 19.89 -4.90 -1.27
CA LYS A 130 21.09 -5.63 -1.73
C LYS A 130 22.16 -4.66 -2.23
N GLU A 131 21.77 -3.65 -2.99
CA GLU A 131 22.70 -2.62 -3.49
C GLU A 131 23.34 -1.85 -2.32
N LYS A 132 22.54 -1.46 -1.33
CA LYS A 132 23.02 -0.83 -0.10
C LYS A 132 24.03 -1.71 0.65
N GLU A 133 23.72 -2.99 0.86
CA GLU A 133 24.60 -3.93 1.57
C GLU A 133 25.95 -4.06 0.86
N VAL A 134 25.96 -4.15 -0.48
CA VAL A 134 27.20 -4.20 -1.27
C VAL A 134 28.02 -2.92 -1.08
N LEU A 135 27.40 -1.75 -1.12
CA LEU A 135 28.08 -0.48 -0.94
C LEU A 135 28.60 -0.28 0.49
N GLU A 136 27.82 -0.66 1.51
CA GLU A 136 28.23 -0.59 2.91
C GLU A 136 29.41 -1.52 3.21
N THR A 137 29.42 -2.74 2.64
CA THR A 137 30.57 -3.65 2.78
C THR A 137 31.82 -3.11 2.08
N ARG A 138 31.70 -2.47 0.92
CA ARG A 138 32.83 -1.81 0.24
C ARG A 138 33.36 -0.64 1.06
N LEU A 139 32.48 0.23 1.55
CA LEU A 139 32.85 1.37 2.40
C LEU A 139 33.56 0.91 3.68
N PHE A 140 33.07 -0.16 4.31
CA PHE A 140 33.70 -0.75 5.48
C PHE A 140 35.14 -1.20 5.19
N LYS A 141 35.36 -1.96 4.10
CA LYS A 141 36.69 -2.41 3.69
C LYS A 141 37.64 -1.24 3.38
N LEU A 142 37.15 -0.22 2.69
CA LEU A 142 37.95 0.99 2.40
C LEU A 142 38.36 1.70 3.68
N LYS A 143 37.46 1.76 4.67
CA LYS A 143 37.74 2.36 5.98
C LYS A 143 38.79 1.57 6.77
N GLU A 144 38.76 0.24 6.71
CA GLU A 144 39.81 -0.61 7.29
C GLU A 144 41.17 -0.34 6.63
N LEU A 145 41.23 -0.35 5.29
CA LEU A 145 42.46 -0.05 4.53
C LEU A 145 43.01 1.35 4.85
N LEU A 146 42.13 2.35 4.95
CA LEU A 146 42.50 3.71 5.32
C LEU A 146 43.12 3.75 6.73
N ASN A 147 42.55 3.01 7.68
CA ASN A 147 43.10 2.91 9.04
C ASN A 147 44.49 2.25 9.06
N GLU A 148 44.68 1.18 8.29
CA GLU A 148 45.98 0.53 8.13
C GLU A 148 47.04 1.45 7.51
N LEU A 149 46.68 2.18 6.45
CA LEU A 149 47.57 3.14 5.79
C LEU A 149 47.94 4.29 6.72
N ASN A 150 46.96 4.86 7.44
CA ASN A 150 47.21 5.90 8.43
C ASN A 150 48.14 5.43 9.54
N PHE A 151 47.99 4.18 9.99
CA PHE A 151 48.90 3.59 10.96
C PHE A 151 50.34 3.43 10.42
N LYS A 152 50.49 3.02 9.15
CA LYS A 152 51.80 2.94 8.48
C LYS A 152 52.45 4.32 8.32
N ILE A 153 51.67 5.33 7.90
CA ILE A 153 52.12 6.72 7.78
C ILE A 153 52.58 7.26 9.13
N LYS A 154 51.79 7.06 10.20
CA LYS A 154 52.10 7.52 11.55
C LYS A 154 53.37 6.87 12.12
N ARG A 155 53.65 5.61 11.77
CA ARG A 155 54.85 4.89 12.22
C ARG A 155 56.12 5.24 11.42
N SER A 156 55.97 5.76 10.19
CA SER A 156 57.10 6.15 9.35
C SER A 156 57.87 7.33 9.99
N LYS A 157 59.15 7.12 10.31
CA LYS A 157 60.04 8.14 10.91
C LYS A 157 60.58 9.16 9.90
N SER A 158 60.65 8.80 8.61
CA SER A 158 61.18 9.69 7.58
C SER A 158 60.11 10.66 7.07
N HIS A 159 60.47 11.95 6.99
CA HIS A 159 59.54 13.01 6.59
C HIS A 159 59.23 12.98 5.07
N ASP A 160 60.21 12.58 4.24
CA ASP A 160 60.19 12.72 2.77
C ASP A 160 60.54 11.42 2.00
N SER A 161 60.01 10.27 2.45
CA SER A 161 60.19 9.03 1.69
C SER A 161 59.19 8.93 0.52
N LEU A 162 59.68 8.47 -0.64
CA LEU A 162 58.84 8.20 -1.83
C LEU A 162 57.66 7.25 -1.50
N SER A 163 57.87 6.30 -0.59
CA SER A 163 56.81 5.40 -0.13
C SER A 163 55.70 6.13 0.62
N LYS A 164 56.03 7.13 1.44
CA LYS A 164 55.06 7.93 2.20
C LYS A 164 54.25 8.83 1.28
N THR A 165 54.86 9.44 0.26
CA THR A 165 54.13 10.22 -0.75
C THR A 165 53.20 9.32 -1.58
N GLY A 166 53.63 8.08 -1.88
CA GLY A 166 52.78 7.05 -2.47
C GLY A 166 51.57 6.71 -1.60
N TRP A 167 51.77 6.48 -0.29
CA TRP A 167 50.67 6.20 0.63
C TRP A 167 49.69 7.37 0.76
N LEU A 168 50.18 8.61 0.82
CA LEU A 168 49.32 9.80 0.87
C LEU A 168 48.43 9.91 -0.38
N LYS A 169 48.98 9.66 -1.58
CA LYS A 169 48.20 9.60 -2.82
C LYS A 169 47.14 8.50 -2.77
N THR A 170 47.47 7.32 -2.23
CA THR A 170 46.49 6.24 -2.08
C THR A 170 45.39 6.57 -1.08
N VAL A 171 45.71 7.27 0.02
CA VAL A 171 44.71 7.74 1.00
C VAL A 171 43.74 8.71 0.34
N SER A 172 44.24 9.73 -0.37
CA SER A 172 43.40 10.68 -1.09
C SER A 172 42.48 9.99 -2.10
N LYS A 173 42.97 8.98 -2.83
CA LYS A 173 42.14 8.17 -3.74
C LYS A 173 41.04 7.36 -3.01
N ILE A 174 41.37 6.78 -1.86
CA ILE A 174 40.40 6.03 -1.03
C ILE A 174 39.33 6.99 -0.49
N GLU A 175 39.72 8.17 -0.03
CA GLU A 175 38.79 9.19 0.47
C GLU A 175 37.79 9.64 -0.61
N SER A 176 38.26 9.92 -1.84
CA SER A 176 37.36 10.25 -2.95
C SER A 176 36.40 9.10 -3.28
N GLU A 177 36.88 7.86 -3.26
CA GLU A 177 36.03 6.69 -3.52
C GLU A 177 34.97 6.49 -2.42
N MET A 178 35.34 6.74 -1.16
CA MET A 178 34.40 6.71 -0.03
C MET A 178 33.31 7.78 -0.16
N GLU A 179 33.66 9.00 -0.58
CA GLU A 179 32.69 10.08 -0.80
C GLU A 179 31.68 9.72 -1.91
N GLU A 180 32.16 9.18 -3.03
CA GLU A 180 31.30 8.69 -4.11
C GLU A 180 30.33 7.60 -3.66
N ILE A 181 30.80 6.65 -2.83
CA ILE A 181 29.97 5.58 -2.28
C ILE A 181 28.93 6.14 -1.32
N GLU A 182 29.31 7.10 -0.48
CA GLU A 182 28.40 7.72 0.49
C GLU A 182 27.28 8.50 -0.21
N LEU A 183 27.59 9.23 -1.29
CA LEU A 183 26.59 9.88 -2.15
C LEU A 183 25.57 8.88 -2.72
N LYS A 184 26.02 7.68 -3.12
CA LYS A 184 25.15 6.60 -3.61
C LYS A 184 24.34 5.95 -2.47
N LEU A 185 24.88 5.89 -1.26
CA LEU A 185 24.23 5.29 -0.09
C LEU A 185 23.10 6.15 0.49
N GLN A 186 23.23 7.48 0.47
CA GLN A 186 22.21 8.40 1.02
C GLN A 186 20.78 8.14 0.51
N PRO A 187 20.51 8.07 -0.81
CA PRO A 187 19.16 7.77 -1.31
C PRO A 187 18.71 6.35 -0.93
N LEU A 188 19.60 5.35 -1.02
CA LEU A 188 19.29 3.96 -0.67
C LEU A 188 18.93 3.80 0.82
N ARG A 189 19.58 4.54 1.72
CA ARG A 189 19.24 4.58 3.15
C ARG A 189 17.85 5.18 3.37
N LYS A 190 17.49 6.23 2.62
CA LYS A 190 16.15 6.85 2.69
C LYS A 190 15.04 5.92 2.17
N GLU A 191 15.29 5.25 1.05
CA GLU A 191 14.36 4.27 0.47
C GLU A 191 14.13 3.06 1.40
N THR A 192 15.21 2.52 1.96
CA THR A 192 15.14 1.38 2.89
C THR A 192 14.62 1.76 4.28
N LEU A 193 14.64 3.04 4.65
CA LEU A 193 14.12 3.52 5.95
C LEU A 193 12.61 3.24 6.11
N GLN A 194 11.86 3.25 5.00
CA GLN A 194 10.42 2.98 4.97
C GLN A 194 10.08 1.54 5.39
N LEU A 195 11.05 0.62 5.44
CA LEU A 195 10.85 -0.73 5.98
C LEU A 195 10.69 -0.74 7.50
N ARG A 196 11.30 0.21 8.21
CA ARG A 196 11.31 0.20 9.69
C ARG A 196 9.98 0.58 10.31
N VAL A 197 9.17 1.38 9.61
CA VAL A 197 7.85 1.80 10.07
C VAL A 197 6.81 0.97 9.30
N PRO A 198 6.11 0.02 9.95
CA PRO A 198 5.00 -0.64 9.28
C PRO A 198 4.01 0.45 8.85
N ASN A 199 3.67 0.48 7.56
CA ASN A 199 2.56 1.32 7.11
C ASN A 199 1.34 0.92 7.95
N TRP A 200 0.63 1.88 8.53
CA TRP A 200 -0.54 1.63 9.39
C TRP A 200 -1.58 0.73 8.69
N ARG A 201 -1.63 0.73 7.35
CA ARG A 201 -2.46 -0.19 6.54
C ARG A 201 -2.12 -1.67 6.70
N TYR A 202 -0.94 -2.00 7.22
CA TYR A 202 -0.41 -3.36 7.37
C TYR A 202 -0.26 -3.78 8.83
N GLU A 203 -0.72 -2.94 9.78
CA GLU A 203 -0.89 -3.38 11.15
C GLU A 203 -1.87 -4.55 11.21
N ARG A 204 -1.66 -5.43 12.20
CA ARG A 204 -2.31 -6.75 12.37
C ARG A 204 -3.86 -6.74 12.26
N LYS A 205 -4.49 -5.57 12.38
CA LYS A 205 -5.93 -5.35 12.17
C LYS A 205 -6.37 -5.52 10.70
N TYR A 206 -5.44 -5.44 9.73
CA TYR A 206 -5.73 -5.37 8.29
C TYR A 206 -4.83 -6.22 7.38
N SER A 207 -3.94 -7.05 7.93
CA SER A 207 -3.03 -7.91 7.16
C SER A 207 -3.05 -9.38 7.62
N ASP A 208 -3.10 -10.31 6.67
CA ASP A 208 -3.03 -11.77 6.92
C ASP A 208 -1.59 -12.27 7.11
N LEU A 209 -0.61 -11.37 7.31
CA LEU A 209 0.79 -11.74 7.46
C LEU A 209 1.05 -12.33 8.86
N PRO A 210 1.79 -13.44 8.97
CA PRO A 210 2.00 -14.11 10.25
C PRO A 210 3.01 -13.32 11.09
N GLY A 211 2.50 -12.57 12.07
CA GLY A 211 3.29 -12.05 13.20
C GLY A 211 3.71 -10.58 13.13
N ARG A 212 4.31 -10.11 14.24
CA ARG A 212 4.90 -8.77 14.34
C ARG A 212 6.19 -8.79 13.53
N ILE A 213 6.34 -7.92 12.54
CA ILE A 213 7.61 -7.79 11.80
C ILE A 213 8.61 -7.11 12.73
N THR A 214 9.34 -7.89 13.50
CA THR A 214 10.52 -7.42 14.22
C THR A 214 11.67 -7.47 13.22
N TRP A 215 11.93 -6.35 12.55
CA TRP A 215 13.22 -6.14 11.90
C TRP A 215 14.27 -6.07 13.00
N ASN A 216 14.69 -7.23 13.50
CA ASN A 216 15.92 -7.32 14.26
C ASN A 216 16.99 -6.70 13.38
N LYS A 217 17.85 -5.89 14.00
CA LYS A 217 18.90 -5.11 13.34
C LYS A 217 19.84 -6.09 12.65
N ASP A 218 19.52 -6.53 11.45
CA ASP A 218 20.40 -7.37 10.66
C ASP A 218 21.57 -6.50 10.25
N TYR A 219 22.70 -6.74 10.92
CA TYR A 219 23.95 -6.04 10.71
C TYR A 219 24.51 -6.36 9.32
N ILE A 220 25.31 -5.42 8.80
CA ILE A 220 26.03 -5.53 7.53
C ILE A 220 26.68 -6.91 7.40
N PRO A 221 26.58 -7.62 6.26
CA PRO A 221 27.16 -8.95 6.07
C PRO A 221 28.64 -9.07 6.47
N ALA A 222 29.42 -7.99 6.34
CA ALA A 222 30.82 -7.90 6.77
C ALA A 222 31.02 -8.09 8.29
N LEU A 223 30.02 -7.78 9.13
CA LEU A 223 30.06 -7.98 10.57
C LEU A 223 29.59 -9.39 10.98
N LYS A 224 29.05 -10.17 10.04
CA LYS A 224 28.52 -11.52 10.30
C LYS A 224 29.61 -12.53 10.67
N SER A 225 30.84 -12.33 10.18
CA SER A 225 32.01 -13.14 10.54
C SER A 225 32.55 -12.81 11.94
N ALA A 226 32.35 -11.57 12.42
CA ALA A 226 32.78 -11.11 13.74
C ALA A 226 31.81 -11.51 14.86
N LEU A 227 30.56 -11.87 14.52
CA LEU A 227 29.66 -12.51 15.48
C LEU A 227 30.13 -13.94 15.74
N ARG A 228 30.91 -14.13 16.80
CA ARG A 228 30.93 -15.43 17.49
C ARG A 228 29.47 -15.80 17.76
N ARG A 229 29.04 -16.99 17.31
CA ARG A 229 27.73 -17.54 17.67
C ARG A 229 27.60 -17.39 19.20
N PRO A 230 26.51 -16.83 19.74
CA PRO A 230 26.33 -16.79 21.19
C PRO A 230 26.49 -18.23 21.67
N PHE A 231 27.44 -18.46 22.58
CA PHE A 231 27.63 -19.75 23.22
C PHE A 231 26.26 -20.17 23.75
N LYS A 232 25.65 -21.19 23.14
CA LYS A 232 24.47 -21.81 23.70
C LYS A 232 24.96 -22.59 24.91
N PHE A 233 24.76 -22.03 26.09
CA PHE A 233 24.75 -22.84 27.30
C PHE A 233 23.55 -23.78 27.14
N TYR A 234 23.86 -25.07 26.97
CA TYR A 234 22.91 -26.15 27.21
C TYR A 234 22.71 -26.30 28.71
#